data_AF-A0A7K4Y2T6-F1
#
_entry.id   AF-A0A7K4Y2T6-F1
#
_cell.length_a   1.000
_cell.length_b   1.000
_cell.length_c   1.000
_cell.angle_alpha   90.00
_cell.angle_beta   90.00
_cell.angle_gamma   90.00
#
_symmetry.space_group_name_H-M   'P 1'
#
loop_
_entity.id
_entity.type
_entity.pdbx_description
1 polymer ?
#
loop_
_entity_poly.entity_id
_entity_poly.type
_entity_poly.pdbx_seq_one_letter_code
_entity_poly.pdbx_strand_id
1 'polypeptide(L)'
;MGMRLLGATILLSLVDALQAFAIEKKGDVFKKMACPAFLMFENVAYLADMTFELPCKCKPEEVSSVVWYFQKNLHSHETTVLTDFNGTVIVDSSHIRAGSDLLQRFSIRMFSLIVFRAQVSDSGHYLCGTKEGLFFYGYDVDVQPTGQITVAFLDSDQHVQEDYTGKEFTLFTTFWDWTRCDRCGVRGEQRRIGLCYVQSAQLKPRYHTALPNVTSCGSRAVPARFRRLIHLRSPEVAIRSCLAPCPEKEVPEEGVQSISNIIYKRGKKPELPRVPIQYHSQPPKSDLVITCPGARPEHAVAWDKGSVRLYRSRYLVGVRKHMRLFIDHGNHLHLQRLRRRDKAIYFCWRQGELVAGFQLTVTFQPRRQRNPTDPESLFVMRGVGISFAVITVIFFLIHMFHCRCQVFRKPGKL
;
A
#
# COMPACT_ATOMS: atom_id res chain seq x y z
N MET A 1 33.19 -6.95 -52.80
CA MET A 1 33.21 -7.74 -51.54
C MET A 1 32.57 -7.04 -50.32
N GLY A 2 31.99 -5.83 -50.45
CA GLY A 2 31.41 -5.07 -49.32
C GLY A 2 29.91 -5.30 -49.04
N MET A 3 29.11 -5.69 -50.03
CA MET A 3 27.66 -5.88 -49.84
C MET A 3 27.28 -7.15 -49.06
N ARG A 4 28.10 -8.20 -49.10
CA ARG A 4 27.84 -9.46 -48.38
C ARG A 4 28.13 -9.36 -46.88
N LEU A 5 29.11 -8.54 -46.46
CA LEU A 5 29.40 -8.33 -45.05
C LEU A 5 28.35 -7.44 -44.36
N LEU A 6 27.84 -6.41 -45.04
CA LEU A 6 26.77 -5.56 -44.52
C LEU A 6 25.47 -6.33 -44.28
N GLY A 7 25.11 -7.24 -45.19
CA GLY A 7 23.95 -8.13 -45.02
C GLY A 7 24.09 -9.06 -43.82
N ALA A 8 25.29 -9.59 -43.57
CA ALA A 8 25.57 -10.47 -42.44
C ALA A 8 25.53 -9.72 -41.09
N THR A 9 26.05 -8.49 -41.02
CA THR A 9 26.00 -7.68 -39.80
C THR A 9 24.59 -7.20 -39.45
N ILE A 10 23.73 -6.95 -40.45
CA ILE A 10 22.32 -6.58 -40.22
C ILE A 10 21.50 -7.80 -39.77
N LEU A 11 21.80 -8.99 -40.29
CA LEU A 11 21.19 -10.25 -39.82
C LEU A 11 21.62 -10.60 -38.39
N LEU A 12 22.88 -10.40 -38.04
CA LEU A 12 23.38 -10.63 -36.67
C LEU A 12 22.79 -9.63 -35.66
N SER A 13 22.63 -8.35 -36.03
CA SER A 13 22.01 -7.36 -35.14
C SER A 13 20.50 -7.55 -34.97
N LEU A 14 19.80 -8.09 -35.98
CA LEU A 14 18.40 -8.53 -35.85
C LEU A 14 18.26 -9.76 -34.95
N VAL A 15 19.24 -10.67 -34.96
CA VAL A 15 19.27 -11.83 -34.06
C VAL A 15 19.55 -11.40 -32.60
N ASP A 16 20.47 -10.45 -32.39
CA ASP A 16 20.72 -9.88 -31.06
C ASP A 16 19.55 -9.04 -30.54
N ALA A 17 18.87 -8.27 -31.40
CA ALA A 17 17.65 -7.55 -31.02
C ALA A 17 16.49 -8.51 -30.71
N LEU A 18 16.39 -9.65 -31.41
CA LEU A 18 15.44 -10.72 -31.09
C LEU A 18 15.81 -11.46 -29.79
N GLN A 19 17.10 -11.52 -29.42
CA GLN A 19 17.57 -12.05 -28.13
C GLN A 19 17.38 -11.05 -26.97
N ALA A 20 17.41 -9.74 -27.23
CA ALA A 20 17.08 -8.71 -26.24
C ALA A 20 15.57 -8.67 -25.91
N PHE A 21 14.73 -9.12 -26.84
CA PHE A 21 13.34 -9.51 -26.58
C PHE A 21 13.19 -11.02 -26.37
N ALA A 22 14.16 -11.65 -25.71
CA ALA A 22 13.87 -12.84 -24.93
C ALA A 22 12.94 -12.44 -23.79
N ILE A 23 11.64 -12.29 -24.13
CA ILE A 23 10.55 -12.68 -23.26
C ILE A 23 11.03 -14.00 -22.71
N GLU A 24 11.35 -14.02 -21.43
CA GLU A 24 11.65 -15.21 -20.68
C GLU A 24 10.42 -16.12 -20.89
N LYS A 25 10.46 -16.94 -21.94
CA LYS A 25 9.59 -18.08 -22.13
C LYS A 25 10.00 -18.98 -20.98
N LYS A 26 9.45 -18.70 -19.79
CA LYS A 26 9.28 -19.68 -18.73
C LYS A 26 8.60 -20.84 -19.45
N GLY A 27 9.42 -21.80 -19.89
CA GLY A 27 8.96 -22.97 -20.61
C GLY A 27 7.83 -23.56 -19.80
N ASP A 28 6.73 -23.87 -20.49
CA ASP A 28 5.48 -24.41 -19.97
C ASP A 28 5.69 -25.09 -18.60
N VAL A 29 5.41 -24.35 -17.52
CA VAL A 29 5.81 -24.74 -16.14
C VAL A 29 5.26 -26.13 -15.81
N PHE A 30 4.15 -26.49 -16.45
CA PHE A 30 3.45 -27.76 -16.36
C PHE A 30 4.20 -28.95 -16.98
N LYS A 31 5.11 -28.75 -17.95
CA LYS A 31 5.89 -29.84 -18.56
C LYS A 31 7.04 -30.34 -17.70
N LYS A 32 7.42 -29.61 -16.65
CA LYS A 32 8.57 -29.94 -15.80
C LYS A 32 8.20 -30.69 -14.52
N MET A 33 6.93 -30.71 -14.12
CA MET A 33 6.51 -31.24 -12.82
C MET A 33 5.19 -32.01 -12.93
N ALA A 34 5.26 -33.32 -12.65
CA ALA A 34 4.07 -34.16 -12.55
C ALA A 34 3.24 -33.78 -11.30
N CYS A 35 1.92 -33.82 -11.41
CA CYS A 35 1.05 -33.61 -10.26
C CYS A 35 1.16 -34.77 -9.26
N PRO A 36 1.10 -34.48 -7.95
CA PRO A 36 1.10 -35.52 -6.94
C PRO A 36 -0.16 -36.40 -7.07
N ALA A 37 -0.02 -37.70 -6.80
CA ALA A 37 -1.12 -38.66 -6.87
C ALA A 37 -2.26 -38.37 -5.87
N PHE A 38 -1.95 -37.64 -4.80
CA PHE A 38 -2.91 -37.18 -3.81
C PHE A 38 -2.80 -35.66 -3.65
N LEU A 39 -3.93 -35.02 -3.33
CA LEU A 39 -3.95 -33.58 -3.08
C LEU A 39 -3.15 -33.23 -1.81
N MET A 40 -1.98 -32.65 -2.04
CA MET A 40 -1.06 -32.15 -1.02
C MET A 40 -1.12 -30.62 -0.96
N PHE A 41 -0.84 -30.06 0.21
CA PHE A 41 -0.88 -28.61 0.44
C PHE A 41 0.51 -28.06 0.70
N GLU A 42 1.03 -27.23 -0.18
CA GLU A 42 2.28 -26.51 0.08
C GLU A 42 2.02 -25.37 1.06
N ASN A 43 2.75 -25.36 2.19
CA ASN A 43 2.65 -24.26 3.14
C ASN A 43 3.38 -23.02 2.64
N VAL A 44 2.68 -21.89 2.62
CA VAL A 44 3.25 -20.58 2.30
C VAL A 44 2.73 -19.54 3.29
N ALA A 45 3.56 -18.54 3.59
CA ALA A 45 3.25 -17.51 4.57
C ALA A 45 3.49 -16.12 3.99
N TYR A 46 2.58 -15.21 4.29
CA TYR A 46 2.67 -13.80 3.87
C TYR A 46 2.30 -12.88 5.03
N LEU A 47 2.77 -11.65 4.99
CA LEU A 47 2.31 -10.61 5.91
C LEU A 47 0.99 -10.01 5.39
N ALA A 48 0.12 -9.59 6.29
CA ALA A 48 -1.07 -8.82 5.93
C ALA A 48 -0.70 -7.53 5.17
N ASP A 49 -1.63 -7.08 4.33
CA ASP A 49 -1.51 -6.00 3.35
C ASP A 49 -0.54 -6.26 2.18
N MET A 50 0.09 -7.44 2.11
CA MET A 50 0.92 -7.80 0.97
C MET A 50 0.09 -8.29 -0.23
N THR A 51 0.65 -8.13 -1.44
CA THR A 51 0.14 -8.78 -2.65
C THR A 51 1.03 -9.98 -2.91
N PHE A 52 0.43 -11.15 -3.12
CA PHE A 52 1.18 -12.38 -3.41
C PHE A 52 0.63 -13.12 -4.62
N GLU A 53 1.46 -13.95 -5.23
CA GLU A 53 1.14 -14.79 -6.38
C GLU A 53 1.29 -16.26 -6.00
N LEU A 54 0.24 -17.05 -6.26
CA LEU A 54 0.23 -18.50 -6.12
C LEU A 54 0.22 -19.12 -7.53
N PRO A 55 1.36 -19.68 -8.00
CA PRO A 55 1.38 -20.37 -9.27
C PRO A 55 0.70 -21.74 -9.17
N CYS A 56 -0.14 -22.11 -10.13
CA CYS A 56 -0.53 -23.52 -10.26
C CYS A 56 0.68 -24.27 -10.84
N LYS A 57 1.35 -25.11 -10.03
CA LYS A 57 2.64 -25.70 -10.41
C LYS A 57 2.53 -26.90 -11.35
N CYS A 58 1.37 -27.54 -11.43
CA CYS A 58 1.16 -28.74 -12.22
C CYS A 58 -0.29 -28.76 -12.74
N LYS A 59 -0.51 -29.43 -13.87
CA LYS A 59 -1.83 -29.66 -14.46
C LYS A 59 -1.77 -30.86 -15.41
N PRO A 60 -2.83 -31.69 -15.51
CA PRO A 60 -2.94 -32.69 -16.56
C PRO A 60 -2.90 -32.06 -17.96
N GLU A 61 -2.35 -32.78 -18.94
CA GLU A 61 -2.15 -32.29 -20.31
C GLU A 61 -3.48 -31.99 -21.02
N GLU A 62 -4.55 -32.71 -20.67
CA GLU A 62 -5.87 -32.62 -21.30
C GLU A 62 -6.63 -31.35 -20.90
N VAL A 63 -6.19 -30.67 -19.85
CA VAL A 63 -6.89 -29.52 -19.31
C VAL A 63 -6.35 -28.28 -20.02
N SER A 64 -7.22 -27.36 -20.44
CA SER A 64 -6.82 -26.13 -21.15
C SER A 64 -6.85 -24.87 -20.27
N SER A 65 -7.79 -24.77 -19.34
CA SER A 65 -7.90 -23.67 -18.36
C SER A 65 -7.58 -24.12 -16.93
N VAL A 66 -7.44 -23.18 -16.00
CA VAL A 66 -7.28 -23.45 -14.57
C VAL A 66 -8.28 -22.59 -13.82
N VAL A 67 -9.03 -23.20 -12.92
CA VAL A 67 -9.96 -22.52 -12.01
C VAL A 67 -9.37 -22.56 -10.61
N TRP A 68 -9.43 -21.43 -9.90
CA TRP A 68 -9.00 -21.32 -8.51
C TRP A 68 -10.18 -21.36 -7.56
N TYR A 69 -10.01 -22.13 -6.49
CA TYR A 69 -10.98 -22.30 -5.42
C TYR A 69 -10.35 -21.93 -4.08
N PHE A 70 -11.19 -21.44 -3.18
CA PHE A 70 -10.83 -21.12 -1.80
C PHE A 70 -11.71 -21.92 -0.83
N GLN A 71 -11.06 -22.49 0.18
CA GLN A 71 -11.72 -23.15 1.29
C GLN A 71 -11.14 -22.64 2.60
N LYS A 72 -12.00 -22.16 3.49
CA LYS A 72 -11.56 -21.71 4.83
C LYS A 72 -11.14 -22.87 5.72
N ASN A 73 -11.83 -24.00 5.57
CA ASN A 73 -11.54 -25.25 6.26
C ASN A 73 -11.71 -26.40 5.27
N LEU A 74 -10.72 -27.29 5.18
CA LEU A 74 -10.76 -28.51 4.35
C LEU A 74 -11.94 -29.46 4.61
N HIS A 75 -12.57 -29.37 5.78
CA HIS A 75 -13.74 -30.19 6.14
C HIS A 75 -15.07 -29.44 5.90
N SER A 76 -15.02 -28.20 5.42
CA SER A 76 -16.22 -27.45 5.06
C SER A 76 -16.67 -27.86 3.66
N HIS A 77 -17.99 -27.98 3.46
CA HIS A 77 -18.58 -28.11 2.13
C HIS A 77 -18.61 -26.76 1.37
N GLU A 78 -18.32 -25.65 2.05
CA GLU A 78 -18.27 -24.32 1.44
C GLU A 78 -16.95 -24.12 0.71
N THR A 79 -17.01 -24.30 -0.61
CA THR A 79 -15.91 -23.99 -1.52
C THR A 79 -16.29 -22.75 -2.33
N THR A 80 -15.51 -21.69 -2.20
CA THR A 80 -15.71 -20.46 -2.97
C THR A 80 -14.91 -20.56 -4.26
N VAL A 81 -15.59 -20.44 -5.40
CA VAL A 81 -14.92 -20.27 -6.69
C VAL A 81 -14.38 -18.85 -6.72
N LEU A 82 -13.06 -18.71 -6.86
CA LEU A 82 -12.45 -17.40 -7.00
C LEU A 82 -12.61 -16.96 -8.45
N THR A 83 -12.17 -17.74 -9.40
CA THR A 83 -12.04 -17.27 -10.77
C THR A 83 -13.23 -17.71 -11.62
N ASP A 84 -13.58 -16.97 -12.66
CA ASP A 84 -14.64 -17.45 -13.55
C ASP A 84 -14.28 -18.85 -14.11
N PHE A 85 -15.28 -19.57 -14.61
CA PHE A 85 -15.09 -20.93 -15.12
C PHE A 85 -14.22 -20.99 -16.40
N ASN A 86 -13.86 -19.84 -16.96
CA ASN A 86 -12.89 -19.71 -18.06
C ASN A 86 -11.46 -19.39 -17.56
N GLY A 87 -11.26 -19.22 -16.25
CA GLY A 87 -9.98 -18.83 -15.67
C GLY A 87 -9.63 -17.35 -15.88
N THR A 88 -10.61 -16.50 -16.15
CA THR A 88 -10.48 -15.06 -16.37
C THR A 88 -11.07 -14.27 -15.21
N VAL A 89 -10.23 -13.63 -14.40
CA VAL A 89 -10.65 -12.51 -13.55
C VAL A 89 -9.60 -11.41 -13.60
N ILE A 90 -10.03 -10.24 -14.09
CA ILE A 90 -9.21 -9.03 -14.23
C ILE A 90 -9.79 -8.00 -13.26
N VAL A 91 -9.02 -7.68 -12.22
CA VAL A 91 -9.36 -6.66 -11.22
C VAL A 91 -8.36 -5.52 -11.33
N ASP A 92 -8.84 -4.28 -11.35
CA ASP A 92 -8.00 -3.11 -11.24
C ASP A 92 -7.56 -2.89 -9.77
N SER A 93 -6.29 -3.18 -9.49
CA SER A 93 -5.68 -3.05 -8.16
C SER A 93 -5.75 -1.64 -7.56
N SER A 94 -5.92 -0.60 -8.38
CA SER A 94 -5.92 0.80 -7.93
C SER A 94 -7.15 1.18 -7.09
N HIS A 95 -8.23 0.40 -7.17
CA HIS A 95 -9.51 0.65 -6.49
C HIS A 95 -9.75 -0.22 -5.24
N ILE A 96 -8.81 -1.10 -4.87
CA ILE A 96 -8.98 -2.05 -3.77
C ILE A 96 -8.73 -1.38 -2.41
N ARG A 97 -9.76 -1.36 -1.55
CA ARG A 97 -9.69 -0.83 -0.18
C ARG A 97 -9.36 -1.94 0.84
N ALA A 98 -8.77 -1.56 1.97
CA ALA A 98 -8.59 -2.48 3.10
C ALA A 98 -9.97 -2.89 3.65
N GLY A 99 -10.19 -4.18 3.90
CA GLY A 99 -11.49 -4.72 4.32
C GLY A 99 -12.47 -5.06 3.18
N SER A 100 -12.06 -4.93 1.91
CA SER A 100 -12.88 -5.42 0.78
C SER A 100 -13.04 -6.93 0.83
N ASP A 101 -14.20 -7.41 0.38
CA ASP A 101 -14.52 -8.84 0.29
C ASP A 101 -13.45 -9.59 -0.53
N LEU A 102 -13.21 -10.85 -0.17
CA LEU A 102 -12.15 -11.68 -0.78
C LEU A 102 -12.33 -11.72 -2.30
N LEU A 103 -13.57 -11.74 -2.78
CA LEU A 103 -13.85 -11.84 -4.21
C LEU A 103 -13.47 -10.60 -5.04
N GLN A 104 -13.28 -9.44 -4.40
CA GLN A 104 -12.94 -8.20 -5.09
C GLN A 104 -11.42 -8.00 -5.20
N ARG A 105 -10.62 -8.94 -4.69
CA ARG A 105 -9.19 -8.73 -4.46
C ARG A 105 -8.27 -9.72 -5.15
N PHE A 106 -8.78 -10.54 -6.06
CA PHE A 106 -7.94 -11.52 -6.75
C PHE A 106 -7.95 -11.30 -8.27
N SER A 107 -6.90 -11.76 -8.94
CA SER A 107 -6.80 -11.77 -10.40
C SER A 107 -6.05 -13.02 -10.85
N ILE A 108 -6.31 -13.51 -12.06
CA ILE A 108 -5.47 -14.55 -12.68
C ILE A 108 -4.50 -13.90 -13.65
N ARG A 109 -3.24 -14.36 -13.60
CA ARG A 109 -2.26 -14.15 -14.66
C ARG A 109 -1.53 -15.45 -14.95
N MET A 110 -1.60 -15.93 -16.20
CA MET A 110 -0.86 -17.11 -16.66
C MET A 110 -1.05 -18.33 -15.73
N PHE A 111 -2.31 -18.64 -15.36
CA PHE A 111 -2.71 -19.70 -14.42
C PHE A 111 -2.32 -19.51 -12.95
N SER A 112 -1.56 -18.46 -12.61
CA SER A 112 -1.33 -18.05 -11.23
C SER A 112 -2.48 -17.22 -10.69
N LEU A 113 -2.80 -17.42 -9.42
CA LEU A 113 -3.69 -16.55 -8.65
C LEU A 113 -2.88 -15.42 -8.02
N ILE A 114 -3.27 -14.18 -8.24
CA ILE A 114 -2.73 -13.00 -7.57
C ILE A 114 -3.76 -12.55 -6.55
N VAL A 115 -3.36 -12.40 -5.29
CA VAL A 115 -4.20 -11.88 -4.21
C VAL A 115 -3.65 -10.52 -3.79
N PHE A 116 -4.44 -9.47 -3.95
CA PHE A 116 -4.08 -8.10 -3.64
C PHE A 116 -4.42 -7.74 -2.18
N ARG A 117 -3.48 -7.05 -1.51
CA ARG A 117 -3.67 -6.49 -0.16
C ARG A 117 -4.28 -7.53 0.80
N ALA A 118 -3.59 -8.65 0.97
CA ALA A 118 -4.06 -9.80 1.71
C ALA A 118 -4.46 -9.45 3.14
N GLN A 119 -5.54 -10.05 3.63
CA GLN A 119 -6.04 -9.90 4.98
C GLN A 119 -5.86 -11.20 5.74
N VAL A 120 -5.83 -11.13 7.07
CA VAL A 120 -5.72 -12.34 7.92
C VAL A 120 -6.85 -13.34 7.64
N SER A 121 -8.04 -12.83 7.29
CA SER A 121 -9.20 -13.61 6.86
C SER A 121 -8.96 -14.42 5.59
N ASP A 122 -7.98 -14.04 4.76
CA ASP A 122 -7.64 -14.73 3.52
C ASP A 122 -6.80 -15.98 3.78
N SER A 123 -6.33 -16.21 5.01
CA SER A 123 -5.65 -17.46 5.38
C SER A 123 -6.58 -18.66 5.19
N GLY A 124 -6.12 -19.69 4.49
CA GLY A 124 -6.94 -20.85 4.12
C GLY A 124 -6.29 -21.71 3.03
N HIS A 125 -7.10 -22.60 2.45
CA HIS A 125 -6.69 -23.50 1.38
C HIS A 125 -7.04 -22.90 0.03
N TYR A 126 -6.04 -22.78 -0.83
CA TYR A 126 -6.20 -22.33 -2.21
C TYR A 126 -5.89 -23.49 -3.14
N LEU A 127 -6.84 -23.82 -4.00
CA LEU A 127 -6.80 -25.02 -4.83
C LEU A 127 -6.88 -24.61 -6.29
N CYS A 128 -5.99 -25.14 -7.13
CA CYS A 128 -6.14 -25.03 -8.58
C CYS A 128 -6.67 -26.35 -9.16
N GLY A 129 -7.64 -26.27 -10.06
CA GLY A 129 -8.36 -27.42 -10.61
C GLY A 129 -9.08 -27.16 -11.92
N THR A 130 -9.86 -28.14 -12.38
CA THR A 130 -10.77 -27.97 -13.53
C THR A 130 -12.06 -27.25 -13.15
N LYS A 131 -12.84 -26.86 -14.16
CA LYS A 131 -14.19 -26.30 -13.98
C LYS A 131 -15.16 -27.29 -13.30
N GLU A 132 -14.95 -28.59 -13.46
CA GLU A 132 -15.72 -29.66 -12.80
C GLU A 132 -15.34 -29.86 -11.32
N GLY A 133 -14.35 -29.12 -10.81
CA GLY A 133 -13.91 -29.21 -9.41
C GLY A 133 -12.92 -30.35 -9.14
N LEU A 134 -12.22 -30.85 -10.17
CA LEU A 134 -11.11 -31.78 -9.99
C LEU A 134 -9.84 -31.00 -9.65
N PHE A 135 -9.34 -31.16 -8.43
CA PHE A 135 -8.18 -30.40 -7.92
C PHE A 135 -6.86 -31.10 -8.22
N PHE A 136 -5.85 -30.33 -8.63
CA PHE A 136 -4.52 -30.83 -9.01
C PHE A 136 -3.44 -30.46 -8.00
N TYR A 137 -3.54 -29.25 -7.44
CA TYR A 137 -2.53 -28.69 -6.56
C TYR A 137 -3.17 -27.76 -5.53
N GLY A 138 -2.61 -27.71 -4.33
CA GLY A 138 -3.13 -26.92 -3.23
C GLY A 138 -2.06 -26.18 -2.44
N TYR A 139 -2.44 -25.03 -1.91
CA TYR A 139 -1.66 -24.25 -0.95
C TYR A 139 -2.38 -24.19 0.39
N ASP A 140 -1.61 -24.24 1.48
CA ASP A 140 -2.04 -23.83 2.82
C ASP A 140 -1.42 -22.46 3.10
N VAL A 141 -2.22 -21.41 2.87
CA VAL A 141 -1.78 -20.02 2.96
C VAL A 141 -2.04 -19.49 4.36
N ASP A 142 -0.99 -18.96 4.99
CA ASP A 142 -1.05 -18.23 6.25
C ASP A 142 -0.76 -16.75 6.04
N VAL A 143 -1.73 -15.88 6.33
CA VAL A 143 -1.58 -14.42 6.29
C VAL A 143 -1.46 -13.89 7.72
N GLN A 144 -0.22 -13.57 8.11
CA GLN A 144 0.08 -13.15 9.48
C GLN A 144 -0.23 -11.66 9.71
N PRO A 145 -0.77 -11.28 10.89
CA PRO A 145 -1.23 -9.93 11.16
C PRO A 145 -0.08 -8.90 11.28
N THR A 146 -0.33 -7.68 10.82
CA THR A 146 0.58 -6.52 10.98
C THR A 146 0.38 -5.76 12.30
N GLY A 147 -0.74 -5.97 13.00
CA GLY A 147 -1.14 -5.14 14.16
C GLY A 147 -0.23 -5.24 15.40
N GLN A 148 0.52 -6.33 15.56
CA GLN A 148 1.45 -6.57 16.69
C GLN A 148 2.88 -6.89 16.23
N ILE A 149 3.24 -6.42 15.04
CA ILE A 149 4.56 -6.69 14.46
C ILE A 149 5.67 -6.06 15.31
N THR A 150 6.71 -6.84 15.60
CA THR A 150 7.89 -6.36 16.35
C THR A 150 8.88 -5.73 15.37
N VAL A 151 9.41 -4.55 15.70
CA VAL A 151 10.37 -3.85 14.85
C VAL A 151 11.70 -3.71 15.59
N ALA A 152 12.77 -4.15 14.96
CA ALA A 152 14.14 -4.01 15.46
C ALA A 152 14.95 -3.07 14.55
N PHE A 153 15.43 -1.97 15.13
CA PHE A 153 16.38 -1.06 14.48
C PHE A 153 17.81 -1.47 14.82
N LEU A 154 18.46 -2.20 13.92
CA LEU A 154 19.77 -2.81 14.16
C LEU A 154 20.87 -1.76 14.41
N ASP A 155 20.74 -0.56 13.82
CA ASP A 155 21.66 0.56 14.05
C ASP A 155 21.60 1.13 15.49
N SER A 156 20.62 0.71 16.29
CA SER A 156 20.40 1.16 17.67
C SER A 156 20.56 0.03 18.67
N ASP A 157 21.34 -1.00 18.31
CA ASP A 157 21.59 -2.21 19.10
C ASP A 157 20.30 -2.94 19.54
N GLN A 158 19.21 -2.74 18.78
CA GLN A 158 17.99 -3.52 18.95
C GLN A 158 18.11 -4.82 18.17
N HIS A 159 17.64 -5.89 18.79
CA HIS A 159 17.73 -7.23 18.24
C HIS A 159 16.34 -7.79 17.95
N VAL A 160 16.28 -8.68 16.97
CA VAL A 160 15.10 -9.51 16.72
C VAL A 160 14.92 -10.50 17.88
N GLN A 161 13.70 -11.01 18.06
CA GLN A 161 13.40 -11.92 19.15
C GLN A 161 14.18 -13.23 18.99
N GLU A 162 14.75 -13.72 20.08
CA GLU A 162 15.36 -15.05 20.13
C GLU A 162 14.31 -16.15 19.92
N ASP A 163 14.75 -17.29 19.39
CA ASP A 163 13.88 -18.42 19.13
C ASP A 163 13.42 -19.06 20.45
N TYR A 164 12.14 -19.42 20.52
CA TYR A 164 11.59 -20.12 21.67
C TYR A 164 11.66 -21.63 21.43
N THR A 165 12.46 -22.33 22.24
CA THR A 165 12.57 -23.79 22.19
C THR A 165 11.82 -24.42 23.35
N GLY A 166 10.70 -25.08 23.06
CA GLY A 166 9.94 -25.87 24.02
C GLY A 166 10.28 -27.36 23.93
N LYS A 167 9.60 -28.18 24.74
CA LYS A 167 9.75 -29.65 24.71
C LYS A 167 9.17 -30.30 23.45
N GLU A 168 8.04 -29.78 22.97
CA GLU A 168 7.27 -30.40 21.87
C GLU A 168 7.40 -29.66 20.53
N PHE A 169 7.86 -28.41 20.56
CA PHE A 169 8.01 -27.58 19.38
C PHE A 169 8.99 -26.42 19.61
N THR A 170 9.53 -25.89 18.51
CA THR A 170 10.33 -24.67 18.47
C THR A 170 9.57 -23.60 17.68
N LEU A 171 9.51 -22.37 18.19
CA LEU A 171 8.99 -21.20 17.49
C LEU A 171 10.14 -20.27 17.12
N PHE A 172 10.20 -19.91 15.86
CA PHE A 172 11.28 -19.08 15.33
C PHE A 172 10.77 -18.18 14.22
N THR A 173 11.59 -17.20 13.82
CA THR A 173 11.27 -16.29 12.72
C THR A 173 12.13 -16.61 11.51
N THR A 174 11.49 -16.90 10.39
CA THR A 174 12.19 -16.98 9.10
C THR A 174 12.14 -15.61 8.44
N PHE A 175 13.31 -15.02 8.20
CA PHE A 175 13.43 -13.73 7.53
C PHE A 175 13.57 -13.90 6.02
N TRP A 176 12.90 -13.02 5.29
CA TRP A 176 13.21 -12.77 3.89
C TRP A 176 14.60 -12.14 3.74
N ASP A 177 15.10 -12.14 2.52
CA ASP A 177 16.32 -11.42 2.17
C ASP A 177 16.18 -9.92 2.46
N TRP A 178 17.32 -9.29 2.73
CA TRP A 178 17.38 -7.84 2.83
C TRP A 178 16.97 -7.20 1.50
N THR A 179 16.08 -6.20 1.58
CA THR A 179 15.80 -5.37 0.41
C THR A 179 17.07 -4.66 -0.06
N ARG A 180 17.07 -4.19 -1.32
CA ARG A 180 18.05 -3.18 -1.76
C ARG A 180 17.96 -1.93 -0.88
N CYS A 181 18.98 -1.09 -0.96
CA CYS A 181 18.96 0.21 -0.28
C CYS A 181 17.82 1.06 -0.85
N ASP A 182 16.97 1.61 0.02
CA ASP A 182 15.78 2.35 -0.43
C ASP A 182 16.10 3.69 -1.12
N ARG A 183 17.33 4.21 -0.94
CA ARG A 183 17.87 5.42 -1.57
C ARG A 183 19.29 5.17 -2.05
N CYS A 184 19.69 5.90 -3.09
CA CYS A 184 21.07 5.96 -3.57
C CYS A 184 21.70 7.34 -3.35
N GLY A 185 23.03 7.41 -3.30
CA GLY A 185 23.82 8.65 -3.17
C GLY A 185 23.71 9.34 -1.81
N VAL A 186 22.84 8.85 -0.94
CA VAL A 186 22.59 9.35 0.42
C VAL A 186 22.33 8.17 1.35
N ARG A 187 22.31 8.41 2.65
CA ARG A 187 21.89 7.39 3.63
C ARG A 187 20.48 6.91 3.31
N GLY A 188 20.34 5.60 3.10
CA GLY A 188 19.07 4.90 2.95
C GLY A 188 18.86 3.89 4.06
N GLU A 189 17.77 3.12 3.96
CA GLU A 189 17.44 2.00 4.84
C GLU A 189 17.22 0.72 4.02
N GLN A 190 17.68 -0.41 4.56
CA GLN A 190 17.27 -1.75 4.13
C GLN A 190 16.30 -2.31 5.16
N ARG A 191 15.38 -3.16 4.69
CA ARG A 191 14.48 -3.91 5.57
C ARG A 191 14.47 -5.38 5.20
N ARG A 192 14.11 -6.22 6.17
CA ARG A 192 13.67 -7.59 5.91
C ARG A 192 12.48 -7.92 6.81
N ILE A 193 11.55 -8.69 6.27
CA ILE A 193 10.34 -9.12 6.96
C ILE A 193 10.57 -10.54 7.45
N GLY A 194 10.26 -10.78 8.72
CA GLY A 194 10.30 -12.06 9.38
C GLY A 194 8.89 -12.55 9.67
N LEU A 195 8.62 -13.80 9.31
CA LEU A 195 7.34 -14.47 9.58
C LEU A 195 7.53 -15.58 10.62
N CYS A 196 6.49 -15.84 11.41
CA CYS A 196 6.52 -16.85 12.46
C CYS A 196 6.40 -18.26 11.85
N TYR A 197 7.32 -19.15 12.24
CA TYR A 197 7.29 -20.58 11.91
C TYR A 197 7.36 -21.43 13.18
N VAL A 198 6.81 -22.63 13.08
CA VAL A 198 6.86 -23.66 14.12
C VAL A 198 7.51 -24.93 13.57
N GLN A 199 8.44 -25.49 14.33
CA GLN A 199 9.02 -26.79 14.07
C GLN A 199 8.51 -27.82 15.08
N SER A 200 7.94 -28.94 14.63
CA SER A 200 7.50 -30.03 15.50
C SER A 200 7.34 -31.35 14.73
N ALA A 201 7.68 -32.47 15.37
CA ALA A 201 7.38 -33.80 14.83
C ALA A 201 5.88 -34.13 14.82
N GLN A 202 5.04 -33.32 15.47
CA GLN A 202 3.60 -33.54 15.60
C GLN A 202 2.77 -32.81 14.52
N LEU A 203 3.42 -32.22 13.51
CA LEU A 203 2.75 -31.57 12.39
C LEU A 203 2.06 -32.61 11.48
N LYS A 204 0.93 -32.22 10.87
CA LYS A 204 0.17 -33.11 9.99
C LYS A 204 0.91 -33.33 8.65
N PRO A 205 1.20 -34.58 8.22
CA PRO A 205 1.97 -34.86 7.01
C PRO A 205 1.33 -34.43 5.68
N ARG A 206 0.00 -34.22 5.65
CA ARG A 206 -0.75 -33.80 4.45
C ARG A 206 -0.32 -32.42 3.92
N TYR A 207 0.37 -31.65 4.75
CA TYR A 207 0.88 -30.33 4.41
C TYR A 207 2.37 -30.46 4.07
N HIS A 208 2.68 -30.35 2.78
CA HIS A 208 4.06 -30.35 2.31
C HIS A 208 4.73 -29.04 2.71
N THR A 209 5.95 -29.16 3.22
CA THR A 209 6.70 -28.06 3.79
C THR A 209 8.06 -28.01 3.11
N ALA A 210 8.61 -26.81 2.91
CA ALA A 210 9.92 -26.67 2.27
C ALA A 210 11.04 -27.30 3.12
N LEU A 211 10.84 -27.35 4.44
CA LEU A 211 11.71 -27.99 5.41
C LEU A 211 10.92 -29.02 6.21
N PRO A 212 11.47 -30.22 6.48
CA PRO A 212 10.76 -31.26 7.21
C PRO A 212 10.36 -30.75 8.60
N ASN A 213 9.14 -31.08 9.03
CA ASN A 213 8.58 -30.72 10.33
C ASN A 213 8.49 -29.21 10.61
N VAL A 214 8.51 -28.34 9.58
CA VAL A 214 8.40 -26.87 9.75
C VAL A 214 7.19 -26.34 9.01
N THR A 215 6.33 -25.57 9.65
CA THR A 215 5.21 -24.89 8.99
C THR A 215 5.00 -23.49 9.53
N SER A 216 4.31 -22.64 8.78
CA SER A 216 3.92 -21.31 9.27
C SER A 216 3.03 -21.40 10.50
N CYS A 217 3.19 -20.47 11.43
CA CYS A 217 2.50 -20.47 12.72
C CYS A 217 0.96 -20.53 12.64
N GLY A 218 0.34 -19.87 11.66
CA GLY A 218 -1.11 -19.91 11.43
C GLY A 218 -1.60 -21.07 10.55
N SER A 219 -0.69 -21.95 10.11
CA SER A 219 -1.00 -23.12 9.28
C SER A 219 -2.00 -24.07 9.94
N ARG A 220 -2.83 -24.73 9.11
CA ARG A 220 -3.75 -25.77 9.58
C ARG A 220 -3.04 -27.10 9.88
N ALA A 221 -1.77 -27.24 9.49
CA ALA A 221 -0.92 -28.34 9.89
C ALA A 221 -0.60 -28.33 11.39
N VAL A 222 -0.67 -27.16 12.03
CA VAL A 222 -0.36 -26.99 13.45
C VAL A 222 -1.49 -27.56 14.34
N PRO A 223 -1.17 -28.48 15.26
CA PRO A 223 -2.13 -28.98 16.26
C PRO A 223 -2.80 -27.86 17.07
N ALA A 224 -4.08 -28.03 17.36
CA ALA A 224 -4.86 -27.04 18.10
C ALA A 224 -4.28 -26.70 19.49
N ARG A 225 -3.64 -27.68 20.15
CA ARG A 225 -2.95 -27.49 21.44
C ARG A 225 -1.82 -26.44 21.39
N PHE A 226 -1.18 -26.27 20.24
CA PHE A 226 -0.05 -25.33 20.09
C PHE A 226 -0.50 -23.90 19.78
N ARG A 227 -1.74 -23.71 19.29
CA ARG A 227 -2.23 -22.40 18.84
C ARG A 227 -2.18 -21.32 19.91
N ARG A 228 -2.41 -21.68 21.18
CA ARG A 228 -2.35 -20.73 22.30
C ARG A 228 -0.94 -20.16 22.51
N LEU A 229 0.08 -20.97 22.23
CA LEU A 229 1.49 -20.61 22.43
C LEU A 229 2.09 -19.91 21.21
N ILE A 230 1.48 -20.08 20.03
CA ILE A 230 1.87 -19.38 18.80
C ILE A 230 1.66 -17.87 18.91
N HIS A 231 0.66 -17.41 19.67
CA HIS A 231 0.46 -15.98 19.94
C HIS A 231 1.61 -15.31 20.69
N LEU A 232 2.53 -16.09 21.27
CA LEU A 232 3.73 -15.55 21.92
C LEU A 232 4.69 -14.91 20.92
N ARG A 233 4.59 -15.26 19.63
CA ARG A 233 5.47 -14.74 18.59
C ARG A 233 4.66 -14.05 17.49
N SER A 234 4.97 -12.78 17.29
CA SER A 234 4.41 -11.99 16.18
C SER A 234 5.42 -11.91 15.04
N PRO A 235 4.98 -11.56 13.81
CA PRO A 235 5.91 -11.21 12.74
C PRO A 235 6.90 -10.14 13.19
N GLU A 236 8.04 -10.09 12.52
CA GLU A 236 9.13 -9.18 12.86
C GLU A 236 9.60 -8.39 11.64
N VAL A 237 10.14 -7.20 11.86
CA VAL A 237 10.81 -6.42 10.81
C VAL A 237 12.14 -5.93 11.36
N ALA A 238 13.22 -6.31 10.68
CA ALA A 238 14.55 -5.78 10.97
C ALA A 238 14.86 -4.67 9.97
N ILE A 239 15.39 -3.55 10.47
CA ILE A 239 15.74 -2.36 9.68
C ILE A 239 17.16 -1.95 10.03
N ARG A 240 17.95 -1.62 9.00
CA ARG A 240 19.30 -1.09 9.15
C ARG A 240 19.57 0.00 8.12
N SER A 241 20.54 0.86 8.41
CA SER A 241 20.97 1.86 7.44
C SER A 241 21.86 1.25 6.35
N CYS A 242 21.87 1.91 5.20
CA CYS A 242 22.74 1.57 4.08
C CYS A 242 23.21 2.83 3.36
N LEU A 243 24.30 2.70 2.60
CA LEU A 243 24.78 3.68 1.65
C LEU A 243 25.04 2.95 0.34
N ALA A 244 24.34 3.34 -0.72
CA ALA A 244 24.49 2.76 -2.05
C ALA A 244 24.79 3.84 -3.08
N PRO A 245 25.68 3.60 -4.06
CA PRO A 245 25.87 4.52 -5.18
C PRO A 245 24.62 4.57 -6.05
N CYS A 246 24.39 5.70 -6.73
CA CYS A 246 23.31 5.79 -7.71
C CYS A 246 23.72 5.10 -9.01
N PRO A 247 22.80 4.36 -9.66
CA PRO A 247 23.06 3.85 -10.99
C PRO A 247 23.34 5.02 -11.94
N GLU A 248 24.32 4.83 -12.82
CA GLU A 248 24.62 5.80 -13.87
C GLU A 248 23.39 5.91 -14.78
N LYS A 249 22.97 7.14 -15.07
CA LYS A 249 21.86 7.35 -16.00
C LYS A 249 22.37 7.12 -17.40
N GLU A 250 21.77 6.17 -18.11
CA GLU A 250 21.98 6.04 -19.56
C GLU A 250 21.65 7.39 -20.22
N VAL A 251 22.62 7.91 -20.97
CA VAL A 251 22.46 9.15 -21.71
C VAL A 251 21.41 8.87 -22.80
N PRO A 252 20.30 9.64 -22.88
CA PRO A 252 19.31 9.42 -23.92
C PRO A 252 19.95 9.49 -25.30
N GLU A 253 19.64 8.54 -26.16
CA GLU A 253 20.08 8.53 -27.57
C GLU A 253 19.80 9.89 -28.23
N GLU A 254 20.69 10.30 -29.12
CA GLU A 254 20.78 11.64 -29.73
C GLU A 254 19.42 12.18 -30.27
N GLY A 255 18.50 11.30 -30.64
CA GLY A 255 17.14 11.63 -31.09
C GLY A 255 16.25 12.32 -30.05
N VAL A 256 16.36 11.97 -28.76
CA VAL A 256 15.58 12.64 -27.68
C VAL A 256 16.18 14.00 -27.33
N GLN A 257 17.50 14.15 -27.50
CA GLN A 257 18.18 15.44 -27.36
C GLN A 257 17.71 16.43 -28.45
N SER A 258 17.43 15.95 -29.66
CA SER A 258 16.91 16.74 -30.78
C SER A 258 15.61 17.49 -30.46
N ILE A 259 14.62 16.84 -29.83
CA ILE A 259 13.34 17.48 -29.47
C ILE A 259 13.56 18.58 -28.42
N SER A 260 14.43 18.33 -27.44
CA SER A 260 14.77 19.33 -26.42
C SER A 260 15.53 20.53 -26.99
N ASN A 261 16.34 20.30 -28.04
CA ASN A 261 17.08 21.34 -28.77
C ASN A 261 16.18 22.18 -29.69
N ILE A 262 15.11 21.62 -30.26
CA ILE A 262 14.12 22.37 -31.04
C ILE A 262 13.34 23.35 -30.14
N ILE A 263 12.98 22.93 -28.92
CA ILE A 263 12.32 23.79 -27.92
C ILE A 263 13.30 24.87 -27.43
N TYR A 264 14.59 24.55 -27.29
CA TYR A 264 15.65 25.49 -26.92
C TYR A 264 15.83 26.64 -27.91
N LYS A 265 15.63 26.41 -29.22
CA LYS A 265 15.68 27.48 -30.23
C LYS A 265 14.55 28.51 -30.13
N ARG A 266 13.53 28.28 -29.27
CA ARG A 266 12.35 29.15 -29.12
C ARG A 266 12.24 29.86 -27.76
N GLY A 267 13.21 29.69 -26.85
CA GLY A 267 13.21 30.35 -25.53
C GLY A 267 14.10 29.67 -24.47
N LYS A 268 14.01 30.11 -23.21
CA LYS A 268 14.73 29.48 -22.07
C LYS A 268 14.26 28.04 -21.88
N LYS A 269 15.21 27.11 -21.67
CA LYS A 269 14.93 25.70 -21.36
C LYS A 269 13.99 25.61 -20.14
N PRO A 270 12.77 25.08 -20.28
CA PRO A 270 11.90 24.90 -19.12
C PRO A 270 12.58 23.92 -18.15
N GLU A 271 12.57 24.26 -16.87
CA GLU A 271 13.11 23.40 -15.83
C GLU A 271 12.20 22.18 -15.70
N LEU A 272 12.57 21.09 -16.37
CA LEU A 272 11.80 19.87 -16.35
C LEU A 272 11.90 19.23 -14.95
N PRO A 273 10.78 18.82 -14.35
CA PRO A 273 10.81 18.16 -13.06
C PRO A 273 11.61 16.86 -13.18
N ARG A 274 12.40 16.55 -12.14
CA ARG A 274 13.29 15.38 -12.13
C ARG A 274 12.52 14.05 -12.29
N VAL A 275 11.24 14.04 -11.94
CA VAL A 275 10.31 12.91 -12.00
C VAL A 275 8.89 13.40 -12.29
N PRO A 276 7.99 12.55 -12.80
CA PRO A 276 6.57 12.87 -12.94
C PRO A 276 5.95 13.30 -11.60
N ILE A 277 5.14 14.37 -11.62
CA ILE A 277 4.48 14.92 -10.42
C ILE A 277 2.96 14.73 -10.52
N GLN A 278 2.37 14.06 -9.54
CA GLN A 278 0.93 13.93 -9.36
C GLN A 278 0.41 15.02 -8.41
N TYR A 279 -0.71 15.65 -8.77
CA TYR A 279 -1.29 16.73 -7.98
C TYR A 279 -2.45 16.22 -7.15
N HIS A 280 -2.39 16.43 -5.83
CA HIS A 280 -3.45 16.06 -4.90
C HIS A 280 -3.96 17.29 -4.18
N SER A 281 -5.25 17.58 -4.35
CA SER A 281 -5.96 18.65 -3.64
C SER A 281 -6.90 18.01 -2.63
N GLN A 282 -6.68 18.28 -1.34
CA GLN A 282 -7.41 17.63 -0.25
C GLN A 282 -7.99 18.66 0.72
N PRO A 283 -9.23 18.47 1.22
CA PRO A 283 -9.79 19.34 2.25
C PRO A 283 -9.03 19.16 3.58
N PRO A 284 -9.08 20.15 4.49
CA PRO A 284 -8.49 20.00 5.81
C PRO A 284 -9.17 18.88 6.60
N LYS A 285 -8.41 18.24 7.50
CA LYS A 285 -8.86 17.14 8.37
C LYS A 285 -9.25 15.84 7.64
N SER A 286 -9.14 15.74 6.32
CA SER A 286 -9.23 14.44 5.65
C SER A 286 -7.98 13.60 5.87
N ASP A 287 -8.12 12.30 5.62
CA ASP A 287 -7.02 11.35 5.60
C ASP A 287 -6.62 11.08 4.14
N LEU A 288 -5.32 10.95 3.89
CA LEU A 288 -4.76 10.66 2.58
C LEU A 288 -3.75 9.52 2.69
N VAL A 289 -3.85 8.56 1.77
CA VAL A 289 -2.85 7.50 1.60
C VAL A 289 -2.23 7.65 0.22
N ILE A 290 -0.90 7.64 0.17
CA ILE A 290 -0.13 7.78 -1.06
C ILE A 290 0.68 6.50 -1.28
N THR A 291 0.58 5.94 -2.49
CA THR A 291 1.29 4.71 -2.91
C THR A 291 2.33 5.07 -3.95
N CYS A 292 3.54 4.51 -3.83
CA CYS A 292 4.57 4.74 -4.84
C CYS A 292 4.24 3.91 -6.11
N PRO A 293 4.25 4.51 -7.31
CA PRO A 293 3.79 3.82 -8.52
C PRO A 293 4.61 2.57 -8.82
N GLY A 294 3.93 1.46 -9.11
CA GLY A 294 4.55 0.15 -9.38
C GLY A 294 5.37 -0.41 -8.22
N ALA A 295 5.28 0.15 -7.01
CA ALA A 295 5.88 -0.44 -5.83
C ALA A 295 5.09 -1.68 -5.41
N ARG A 296 5.82 -2.73 -5.08
CA ARG A 296 5.28 -3.92 -4.45
C ARG A 296 5.73 -3.97 -2.99
N PRO A 297 5.04 -4.70 -2.12
CA PRO A 297 5.44 -4.84 -0.72
C PRO A 297 6.89 -5.33 -0.56
N GLU A 298 7.38 -6.24 -1.39
CA GLU A 298 8.76 -6.72 -1.37
C GLU A 298 9.82 -5.67 -1.79
N HIS A 299 9.41 -4.58 -2.43
CA HIS A 299 10.34 -3.55 -2.87
C HIS A 299 10.85 -2.68 -1.72
N ALA A 300 12.10 -2.21 -1.85
CA ALA A 300 12.60 -1.11 -1.05
C ALA A 300 11.90 0.17 -1.49
N VAL A 301 11.17 0.83 -0.60
CA VAL A 301 10.48 2.08 -0.90
C VAL A 301 10.81 3.10 0.17
N ALA A 302 11.05 4.34 -0.24
CA ALA A 302 11.34 5.44 0.66
C ALA A 302 10.48 6.66 0.34
N TRP A 303 10.24 7.48 1.35
CA TRP A 303 9.47 8.71 1.21
C TRP A 303 10.26 9.91 1.69
N ASP A 304 10.22 10.99 0.91
CA ASP A 304 10.79 12.27 1.28
C ASP A 304 9.70 13.35 1.19
N LYS A 305 9.74 14.35 2.08
CA LYS A 305 8.88 15.53 2.06
C LYS A 305 9.74 16.75 1.72
N GLY A 306 9.72 17.19 0.46
CA GLY A 306 10.68 18.16 -0.05
C GLY A 306 12.11 17.64 0.12
N SER A 307 12.93 18.34 0.90
CA SER A 307 14.30 17.94 1.25
C SER A 307 14.40 17.06 2.50
N VAL A 308 13.30 16.88 3.24
CA VAL A 308 13.28 16.12 4.50
C VAL A 308 13.03 14.65 4.22
N ARG A 309 13.97 13.79 4.61
CA ARG A 309 13.88 12.33 4.43
C ARG A 309 13.03 11.71 5.54
N LEU A 310 12.03 10.91 5.17
CA LEU A 310 11.16 10.21 6.12
C LEU A 310 11.72 8.80 6.36
N TYR A 311 12.63 8.67 7.32
CA TYR A 311 13.21 7.38 7.74
C TYR A 311 12.24 6.57 8.61
N ARG A 312 12.24 5.24 8.46
CA ARG A 312 11.39 4.30 9.21
C ARG A 312 11.66 4.34 10.70
N SER A 313 12.89 4.60 11.11
CA SER A 313 13.26 4.86 12.52
C SER A 313 12.43 5.96 13.21
N ARG A 314 11.75 6.82 12.45
CA ARG A 314 10.91 7.90 12.98
C ARG A 314 9.47 7.87 12.50
N TYR A 315 9.23 7.32 11.32
CA TYR A 315 7.94 7.41 10.63
C TYR A 315 7.27 6.05 10.39
N LEU A 316 7.88 4.91 10.71
CA LEU A 316 7.19 3.63 10.60
C LEU A 316 6.04 3.55 11.62
N VAL A 317 4.90 3.01 11.21
CA VAL A 317 3.75 2.78 12.10
C VAL A 317 4.16 2.08 13.39
N GLY A 318 3.58 2.48 14.52
CA GLY A 318 3.89 1.92 15.84
C GLY A 318 5.10 2.53 16.56
N VAL A 319 6.06 3.15 15.85
CA VAL A 319 7.28 3.71 16.47
C VAL A 319 6.99 4.84 17.47
N ARG A 320 6.01 5.70 17.18
CA ARG A 320 5.54 6.74 18.12
C ARG A 320 4.05 6.62 18.35
N LYS A 321 3.64 6.67 19.62
CA LYS A 321 2.23 6.78 20.01
C LYS A 321 1.67 8.09 19.43
N HIS A 322 0.71 7.99 18.51
CA HIS A 322 0.00 9.11 17.85
C HIS A 322 0.71 9.84 16.69
N MET A 323 1.26 9.08 15.73
CA MET A 323 1.69 9.67 14.44
C MET A 323 0.51 9.89 13.50
N ARG A 324 0.44 11.09 12.91
CA ARG A 324 -0.46 11.36 11.77
C ARG A 324 0.20 11.06 10.43
N LEU A 325 1.50 11.33 10.31
CA LEU A 325 2.31 11.06 9.13
C LEU A 325 3.13 9.83 9.43
N PHE A 326 2.85 8.71 8.77
CA PHE A 326 3.56 7.46 8.99
C PHE A 326 3.63 6.60 7.73
N ILE A 327 4.56 5.66 7.72
CA ILE A 327 4.77 4.66 6.69
C ILE A 327 4.26 3.34 7.26
N ASP A 328 3.36 2.65 6.55
CA ASP A 328 2.90 1.33 6.95
C ASP A 328 3.90 0.21 6.54
N HIS A 329 3.62 -1.02 6.94
CA HIS A 329 4.47 -2.17 6.57
C HIS A 329 4.38 -2.55 5.08
N GLY A 330 3.34 -2.06 4.39
CA GLY A 330 3.11 -2.18 2.94
C GLY A 330 3.78 -1.08 2.11
N ASN A 331 4.60 -0.20 2.73
CA ASN A 331 5.30 0.92 2.11
C ASN A 331 4.43 2.12 1.68
N HIS A 332 3.18 2.21 2.12
CA HIS A 332 2.32 3.36 1.84
C HIS A 332 2.58 4.50 2.83
N LEU A 333 2.48 5.74 2.35
CA LEU A 333 2.56 6.93 3.19
C LEU A 333 1.15 7.36 3.59
N HIS A 334 0.88 7.34 4.89
CA HIS A 334 -0.38 7.76 5.48
C HIS A 334 -0.26 9.16 6.06
N LEU A 335 -1.22 10.02 5.74
CA LEU A 335 -1.38 11.37 6.27
C LEU A 335 -2.78 11.53 6.86
N GLN A 336 -2.90 11.37 8.18
CA GLN A 336 -4.18 11.49 8.87
C GLN A 336 -4.48 12.93 9.28
N ARG A 337 -5.71 13.41 9.17
CA ARG A 337 -6.20 14.74 9.60
C ARG A 337 -5.39 15.91 9.03
N LEU A 338 -5.30 16.00 7.70
CA LEU A 338 -4.47 16.95 6.96
C LEU A 338 -4.52 18.41 7.47
N ARG A 339 -3.35 19.06 7.50
CA ARG A 339 -3.12 20.43 7.99
C ARG A 339 -2.42 21.28 6.94
N ARG A 340 -2.46 22.61 7.08
CA ARG A 340 -1.72 23.57 6.21
C ARG A 340 -0.26 23.19 6.01
N ARG A 341 0.42 22.81 7.10
CA ARG A 341 1.84 22.41 7.11
C ARG A 341 2.14 21.10 6.37
N ASP A 342 1.12 20.33 6.03
CA ASP A 342 1.28 19.10 5.26
C ASP A 342 1.41 19.40 3.76
N LYS A 343 1.07 20.63 3.31
CA LYS A 343 1.34 21.13 1.96
C LYS A 343 2.83 21.02 1.66
N ALA A 344 3.18 20.17 0.70
CA ALA A 344 4.54 19.93 0.23
C ALA A 344 4.50 19.07 -1.04
N ILE A 345 5.66 18.89 -1.67
CA ILE A 345 5.86 17.82 -2.63
C ILE A 345 6.46 16.64 -1.88
N TYR A 346 5.80 15.49 -1.94
CA TYR A 346 6.30 14.22 -1.40
C TYR A 346 6.93 13.43 -2.52
N PHE A 347 8.15 12.95 -2.35
CA PHE A 347 8.83 12.13 -3.34
C PHE A 347 8.88 10.69 -2.88
N CYS A 348 8.66 9.75 -3.81
CA CYS A 348 8.86 8.34 -3.55
C CYS A 348 10.09 7.81 -4.27
N TRP A 349 10.86 7.04 -3.51
CA TRP A 349 11.97 6.23 -4.01
C TRP A 349 11.53 4.78 -4.10
N ARG A 350 12.00 4.05 -5.11
CA ARG A 350 11.76 2.63 -5.29
C ARG A 350 13.06 1.98 -5.72
N GLN A 351 13.52 0.99 -4.96
CA GLN A 351 14.77 0.24 -5.23
C GLN A 351 16.01 1.15 -5.42
N GLY A 352 16.07 2.27 -4.69
CA GLY A 352 17.18 3.21 -4.75
C GLY A 352 17.01 4.32 -5.79
N GLU A 353 15.95 4.32 -6.60
CA GLU A 353 15.70 5.34 -7.63
C GLU A 353 14.54 6.26 -7.27
N LEU A 354 14.66 7.55 -7.59
CA LEU A 354 13.59 8.53 -7.45
C LEU A 354 12.58 8.33 -8.59
N VAL A 355 11.33 7.95 -8.27
CA VAL A 355 10.36 7.52 -9.29
C VAL A 355 9.25 8.55 -9.53
N ALA A 356 8.71 9.16 -8.48
CA ALA A 356 7.57 10.06 -8.61
C ALA A 356 7.54 11.13 -7.52
N GLY A 357 6.90 12.25 -7.83
CA GLY A 357 6.53 13.32 -6.89
C GLY A 357 5.02 13.44 -6.71
N PHE A 358 4.58 13.89 -5.55
CA PHE A 358 3.19 14.09 -5.19
C PHE A 358 3.03 15.48 -4.58
N GLN A 359 2.51 16.41 -5.36
CA GLN A 359 2.25 17.77 -4.91
C GLN A 359 0.93 17.84 -4.15
N LEU A 360 1.02 17.89 -2.82
CA LEU A 360 -0.13 17.99 -1.94
C LEU A 360 -0.47 19.45 -1.65
N THR A 361 -1.69 19.84 -1.99
CA THR A 361 -2.31 21.10 -1.57
C THR A 361 -3.47 20.81 -0.62
N VAL A 362 -3.60 21.63 0.42
CA VAL A 362 -4.71 21.52 1.38
C VAL A 362 -5.64 22.71 1.17
N THR A 363 -6.83 22.45 0.64
CA THR A 363 -7.82 23.49 0.26
C THR A 363 -8.58 23.97 1.48
N PHE A 364 -8.18 25.12 1.99
CA PHE A 364 -8.99 25.81 3.00
C PHE A 364 -10.04 26.62 2.27
N GLN A 365 -11.32 26.33 2.51
CA GLN A 365 -12.34 27.31 2.19
C GLN A 365 -11.98 28.58 2.97
N PRO A 366 -11.74 29.72 2.29
CA PRO A 366 -11.67 30.98 2.99
C PRO A 366 -12.98 31.12 3.75
N ARG A 367 -12.94 31.46 5.05
CA ARG A 367 -14.14 31.91 5.75
C ARG A 367 -14.77 32.95 4.84
N ARG A 368 -16.00 32.70 4.38
CA ARG A 368 -16.77 33.63 3.54
C ARG A 368 -16.69 34.98 4.25
N GLN A 369 -15.86 35.90 3.74
CA GLN A 369 -15.92 37.28 4.17
C GLN A 369 -17.30 37.72 3.70
N ARG A 370 -18.27 37.77 4.62
CA ARG A 370 -19.59 38.29 4.34
C ARG A 370 -19.36 39.73 3.89
N ASN A 371 -19.58 39.98 2.60
CA ASN A 371 -19.53 41.32 2.07
C ASN A 371 -20.72 42.09 2.69
N PRO A 372 -20.58 43.38 3.03
CA PRO A 372 -21.69 44.17 3.57
C PRO A 372 -22.88 44.30 2.59
N THR A 373 -22.69 43.90 1.33
CA THR A 373 -23.71 43.81 0.28
C THR A 373 -24.39 42.44 0.15
N ASP A 374 -24.04 41.46 0.97
CA ASP A 374 -24.68 40.15 1.00
C ASP A 374 -26.14 40.29 1.47
N PRO A 375 -27.15 39.78 0.75
CA PRO A 375 -28.57 39.96 1.09
C PRO A 375 -28.90 39.54 2.53
N GLU A 376 -28.30 38.46 3.05
CA GLU A 376 -28.48 38.06 4.46
C GLU A 376 -27.93 39.10 5.44
N SER A 377 -26.77 39.71 5.14
CA SER A 377 -26.16 40.75 5.97
C SER A 377 -26.98 42.05 5.92
N LEU A 378 -27.58 42.35 4.77
CA LEU A 378 -28.43 43.53 4.58
C LEU A 378 -29.78 43.38 5.31
N PHE A 379 -30.33 42.17 5.35
CA PHE A 379 -31.49 41.83 6.18
C PHE A 379 -31.19 42.00 7.68
N VAL A 380 -30.05 41.49 8.15
CA VAL A 380 -29.64 41.64 9.56
C VAL A 380 -29.42 43.10 9.93
N MET A 381 -28.72 43.87 9.08
CA MET A 381 -28.47 45.30 9.31
C MET A 381 -29.76 46.13 9.33
N ARG A 382 -30.72 45.84 8.41
CA ARG A 382 -32.05 46.47 8.43
C ARG A 382 -32.83 46.11 9.70
N GLY A 383 -32.79 44.84 10.10
CA GLY A 383 -33.44 44.38 11.33
C GLY A 383 -32.90 45.11 12.56
N VAL A 384 -31.58 45.16 12.73
CA VAL A 384 -30.91 45.88 13.83
C VAL A 384 -31.23 47.38 13.79
N GLY A 385 -31.22 48.00 12.61
CA GLY A 385 -31.55 49.41 12.43
C GLY A 385 -33.00 49.74 12.83
N ILE A 386 -33.96 48.91 12.42
CA ILE A 386 -35.37 49.06 12.81
C ILE A 386 -35.54 48.89 14.31
N SER A 387 -34.92 47.86 14.91
CA SER A 387 -34.96 47.65 16.35
C SER A 387 -34.37 48.84 17.13
N PHE A 388 -33.24 49.40 16.67
CA PHE A 388 -32.64 50.57 17.29
C PHE A 388 -33.54 51.81 17.19
N ALA A 389 -34.18 52.03 16.03
CA ALA A 389 -35.12 53.13 15.85
C ALA A 389 -36.35 52.98 16.77
N VAL A 390 -36.90 51.78 16.90
CA VAL A 390 -38.03 51.50 17.81
C VAL A 390 -37.64 51.76 19.26
N ILE A 391 -36.48 51.27 19.71
CA ILE A 391 -35.98 51.51 21.08
C ILE A 391 -35.80 53.01 21.32
N THR A 392 -35.26 53.74 20.35
CA THR A 392 -35.03 55.18 20.45
C THR A 392 -36.35 55.95 20.54
N VAL A 393 -37.35 55.60 19.74
CA VAL A 393 -38.70 56.19 19.80
C VAL A 393 -39.35 55.90 21.15
N ILE A 394 -39.29 54.65 21.64
CA ILE A 394 -39.81 54.29 22.97
C ILE A 394 -39.13 55.11 24.05
N PHE A 395 -37.80 55.25 24.00
CA PHE A 395 -37.03 56.05 24.94
C PHE A 395 -37.49 57.52 24.94
N PHE A 396 -37.67 58.13 23.76
CA PHE A 396 -38.19 59.49 23.66
C PHE A 396 -39.64 59.61 24.16
N LEU A 397 -40.51 58.64 23.88
CA LEU A 397 -41.88 58.63 24.39
C LEU A 397 -41.92 58.53 25.92
N ILE A 398 -41.08 57.67 26.51
CA ILE A 398 -40.93 57.56 27.96
C ILE A 398 -40.43 58.88 28.54
N HIS A 399 -39.44 59.52 27.93
CA HIS A 399 -38.95 60.82 28.40
C HIS A 399 -39.98 61.93 28.25
N MET A 400 -40.72 61.97 27.15
CA MET A 400 -41.80 62.94 26.96
C MET A 400 -42.95 62.71 27.95
N PHE A 401 -43.27 61.45 28.26
CA PHE A 401 -44.24 61.09 29.29
C PHE A 401 -43.74 61.49 30.68
N HIS A 402 -42.48 61.20 31.03
CA HIS A 402 -41.87 61.65 32.28
C HIS A 402 -41.83 63.17 32.42
N CYS A 403 -41.49 63.90 31.35
CA CYS A 403 -41.51 65.37 31.34
C CYS A 403 -42.95 65.91 31.48
N ARG A 404 -43.94 65.33 30.80
CA ARG A 404 -45.35 65.72 30.97
C ARG A 404 -45.87 65.40 32.37
N CYS A 405 -45.52 64.25 32.94
CA CYS A 405 -45.87 63.90 34.32
C CYS A 405 -45.18 64.81 35.35
N GLN A 406 -43.98 65.33 35.07
CA GLN A 406 -43.32 66.33 35.93
C GLN A 406 -43.93 67.74 35.80
N VAL A 407 -44.35 68.14 34.60
CA VAL A 407 -45.04 69.43 34.37
C VAL A 407 -46.45 69.43 34.98
N PHE A 408 -47.16 68.30 34.94
CA PHE A 408 -48.45 68.13 35.64
C PHE A 408 -48.31 67.82 37.15
N ARG A 409 -47.08 67.67 37.67
CA ARG A 409 -46.77 67.59 39.12
C ARG A 409 -46.15 68.88 39.67
N LYS A 410 -46.52 70.05 39.11
CA LYS A 410 -46.55 71.28 39.92
C LYS A 410 -47.93 71.38 40.58
N PRO A 411 -48.07 71.08 41.88
CA PRO A 411 -49.25 71.50 42.62
C PRO A 411 -49.24 73.04 42.71
N GLY A 412 -50.29 73.68 42.20
CA GLY A 412 -50.60 75.05 42.61
C GLY A 412 -50.81 75.06 44.12
N LYS A 413 -50.00 75.86 44.82
CA LYS A 413 -50.37 76.42 46.12
C LYS A 413 -50.41 77.93 45.94
N LEU A 414 -51.63 78.45 46.16
CA LEU A 414 -52.16 79.80 46.01
C LEU A 414 -52.28 80.34 44.58
#